data_AF-A0A8T3KMX9-F1
#
_entry.id   AF-A0A8T3KMX9-F1
#
_cell.length_a   1.000
_cell.length_b   1.000
_cell.length_c   1.000
_cell.angle_alpha   90.00
_cell.angle_beta   90.00
_cell.angle_gamma   90.00
#
_symmetry.space_group_name_H-M   'P 1'
#
loop_
_entity.id
_entity.type
_entity.pdbx_description
1 polymer ?
#
loop_
_entity_poly.entity_id
_entity_poly.type
_entity_poly.pdbx_seq_one_letter_code
_entity_poly.pdbx_strand_id
1 'polypeptide(L)'
;MERIYAPASLYDVYDSLPPTGGKISISYDCEYNFYTKDKEGKGRQRERLARIVQKDENHFTVELIAQNRIGFRGSYRLSFLYVDILTGRVKMTGVN
;
A
#
# COMPACT_ATOMS: atom_id res chain seq x y z
N MET A 1 -18.21 -1.42 19.51
CA MET A 1 -17.82 -0.06 19.07
C MET A 1 -16.33 -0.12 18.75
N GLU A 2 -15.96 -0.35 17.50
CA GLU A 2 -14.56 -0.42 17.10
C GLU A 2 -13.98 1.01 17.09
N ARG A 3 -12.97 1.27 17.93
CA ARG A 3 -12.23 2.53 17.89
C ARG A 3 -11.27 2.47 16.71
N ILE A 4 -11.61 3.16 15.63
CA ILE A 4 -10.69 3.38 14.52
C ILE A 4 -9.69 4.44 14.99
N TYR A 5 -8.53 4.01 15.51
CA TYR A 5 -7.41 4.90 15.80
C TYR A 5 -6.81 5.36 14.47
N ALA A 6 -7.00 6.64 14.12
CA ALA A 6 -6.14 7.26 13.12
C ALA A 6 -4.76 7.52 13.78
N PRO A 7 -3.65 7.03 13.21
CA PRO A 7 -2.32 7.23 13.80
C PRO A 7 -2.00 8.73 13.93
N ALA A 8 -1.44 9.14 15.07
CA ALA A 8 -1.23 10.56 15.40
C ALA A 8 0.09 11.12 14.84
N SER A 9 1.05 10.26 14.48
CA SER A 9 2.36 10.64 13.96
C SER A 9 2.90 9.64 12.93
N LEU A 10 3.94 10.03 12.19
CA LEU A 10 4.66 9.14 11.25
C LEU A 10 5.34 7.96 11.98
N TYR A 11 5.80 8.18 13.22
CA TYR A 11 6.42 7.14 14.03
C TYR A 11 5.42 6.05 14.42
N ASP A 12 4.17 6.42 14.76
CA ASP A 12 3.11 5.44 15.05
C ASP A 12 2.81 4.58 13.82
N VAL A 13 2.84 5.18 12.62
CA VAL A 13 2.70 4.44 11.36
C VAL A 13 3.88 3.47 11.21
N TYR A 14 5.11 3.94 11.37
CA TYR A 14 6.31 3.11 11.24
C TYR A 14 6.29 1.90 12.18
N ASP A 15 5.94 2.11 13.45
CA ASP A 15 5.91 1.07 14.48
C ASP A 15 4.74 0.09 14.30
N SER A 16 3.62 0.55 13.73
CA SER A 16 2.48 -0.32 13.42
C SER A 16 2.74 -1.26 12.23
N LEU A 17 3.72 -0.94 11.39
CA LEU A 17 4.05 -1.76 10.24
C LEU A 17 4.78 -3.04 10.68
N PRO A 18 4.41 -4.21 10.09
CA PRO A 18 5.16 -5.44 10.31
C PRO A 18 6.67 -5.25 10.08
N PRO A 19 7.51 -6.08 10.72
CA PRO A 19 8.95 -6.07 10.43
C PRO A 19 9.21 -6.39 8.96
N THR A 20 10.41 -6.07 8.48
CA THR A 20 10.87 -6.49 7.15
C THR A 20 10.70 -8.01 7.00
N GLY A 21 10.09 -8.46 5.90
CA GLY A 21 9.66 -9.84 5.68
C GLY A 21 8.20 -10.12 6.03
N GLY A 22 7.57 -9.25 6.82
CA GLY A 22 6.17 -9.34 7.22
C GLY A 22 5.22 -9.19 6.03
N LYS A 23 4.14 -9.99 6.03
CA LYS A 23 3.09 -9.96 5.02
C LYS A 23 2.01 -8.95 5.37
N ILE A 24 1.50 -8.27 4.35
CA ILE A 24 0.50 -7.23 4.45
C ILE A 24 -0.52 -7.37 3.33
N SER A 25 -1.75 -6.93 3.59
CA SER A 25 -2.67 -6.52 2.54
C SER A 25 -2.54 -5.00 2.40
N ILE A 26 -2.29 -4.52 1.19
CA ILE A 26 -2.18 -3.10 0.88
C ILE A 26 -3.25 -2.70 -0.13
N SER A 27 -3.97 -1.62 0.15
CA SER A 27 -4.91 -0.98 -0.75
C SER A 27 -4.42 0.41 -1.09
N TYR A 28 -4.30 0.70 -2.38
CA TYR A 28 -3.82 1.97 -2.89
C TYR A 28 -4.51 2.31 -4.21
N ASP A 29 -4.58 3.60 -4.52
CA ASP A 29 -5.07 4.08 -5.81
C ASP A 29 -4.05 3.78 -6.89
N CYS A 30 -4.41 2.97 -7.89
CA CYS A 30 -3.59 2.77 -9.07
C CYS A 30 -4.28 3.39 -10.29
N GLU A 31 -3.94 4.63 -10.62
CA GLU A 31 -4.34 5.21 -11.90
C GLU A 31 -3.12 5.42 -12.79
N TYR A 32 -3.08 4.64 -13.87
CA TYR A 32 -2.43 5.06 -15.11
C TYR A 32 -3.46 5.89 -15.87
N ASN A 33 -3.26 7.21 -15.91
CA ASN A 33 -4.06 8.09 -16.76
C ASN A 33 -3.74 7.81 -18.23
N PHE A 34 -4.68 7.20 -18.95
CA PHE A 34 -4.86 7.55 -20.36
C PHE A 34 -5.63 8.87 -20.36
N TYR A 35 -4.91 9.98 -20.56
CA TYR A 35 -5.54 11.27 -20.80
C TYR A 35 -6.34 11.20 -22.11
N THR A 36 -7.64 10.93 -22.03
CA THR A 36 -8.57 11.37 -23.07
C THR A 36 -9.33 12.55 -22.52
N LYS A 37 -9.34 13.66 -23.29
CA LYS A 37 -9.76 15.02 -22.90
C LYS A 37 -11.13 15.17 -22.19
N ASP A 38 -11.97 14.14 -22.16
CA ASP A 38 -13.39 14.26 -21.83
C ASP A 38 -13.90 13.35 -20.68
N LYS A 39 -13.03 12.69 -19.91
CA LYS A 39 -13.46 11.84 -18.76
C LYS A 39 -12.55 12.00 -17.54
N GLU A 40 -13.14 12.39 -16.41
CA GLU A 40 -12.52 12.23 -15.09
C GLU A 40 -12.14 10.76 -14.89
N GLY A 41 -10.85 10.48 -14.69
CA GLY A 41 -10.37 9.15 -14.33
C GLY A 41 -11.02 8.72 -13.01
N LYS A 42 -11.66 7.55 -13.00
CA LYS A 42 -12.21 6.97 -11.77
C LYS A 42 -11.14 6.11 -11.13
N GLY A 43 -10.55 6.64 -10.05
CA GLY A 43 -9.59 5.94 -9.19
C GLY A 43 -10.02 4.51 -8.92
N ARG A 44 -9.28 3.54 -9.46
CA ARG A 44 -9.49 2.13 -9.10
C ARG A 44 -8.59 1.82 -7.91
N GLN A 45 -9.20 1.72 -6.72
CA GLN A 45 -8.55 1.12 -5.56
C GLN A 45 -8.27 -0.35 -5.83
N ARG A 46 -7.01 -0.75 -5.60
CA ARG A 46 -6.61 -2.15 -5.70
C ARG A 46 -6.04 -2.61 -4.38
N GLU A 47 -6.67 -3.65 -3.84
CA GLU A 47 -6.11 -4.43 -2.75
C GLU A 47 -5.16 -5.50 -3.30
N ARG A 48 -3.99 -5.64 -2.69
CA ARG A 48 -2.94 -6.59 -3.07
C ARG A 48 -2.27 -7.17 -1.83
N LEU A 49 -1.92 -8.46 -1.91
CA LEU A 49 -1.00 -9.05 -0.95
C LEU A 49 0.43 -8.63 -1.29
N ALA A 50 1.17 -8.22 -0.28
CA ALA A 50 2.55 -7.80 -0.42
C ALA A 50 3.38 -8.20 0.81
N ARG A 51 4.68 -8.04 0.69
CA ARG A 51 5.66 -8.22 1.77
C ARG A 51 6.46 -6.93 1.93
N ILE A 52 6.67 -6.48 3.17
CA ILE A 52 7.59 -5.36 3.43
C ILE A 52 9.02 -5.83 3.16
N VAL A 53 9.76 -5.16 2.29
CA VAL A 53 11.15 -5.49 1.95
C VAL A 53 12.14 -4.45 2.44
N GLN A 54 11.68 -3.23 2.74
CA GLN A 54 12.50 -2.15 3.26
C GLN A 54 11.65 -1.16 4.06
N LYS A 55 12.22 -0.60 5.12
CA LYS A 55 11.67 0.51 5.90
C LYS A 55 12.80 1.52 6.10
N ASP A 56 12.56 2.75 5.67
CA ASP A 56 13.46 3.89 5.87
C ASP A 56 12.75 4.93 6.73
N GLU A 57 13.38 6.09 6.98
CA GLU A 57 12.83 7.13 7.86
C GLU A 57 11.47 7.68 7.39
N ASN A 58 11.26 7.81 6.08
CA ASN A 58 10.10 8.51 5.52
C ASN A 58 9.20 7.64 4.63
N HIS A 59 9.64 6.43 4.31
CA HIS A 59 8.95 5.56 3.37
C HIS A 59 9.25 4.09 3.63
N PHE A 60 8.44 3.22 3.03
CA PHE A 60 8.64 1.79 3.06
C PHE A 60 8.43 1.22 1.67
N THR A 61 9.13 0.13 1.37
CA THR A 61 9.00 -0.60 0.11
C THR A 61 8.36 -1.94 0.36
N VAL A 62 7.41 -2.29 -0.50
CA VAL A 62 6.71 -3.56 -0.50
C VAL A 62 6.95 -4.29 -1.80
N GLU A 63 7.05 -5.60 -1.74
CA GLU A 63 7.08 -6.47 -2.91
C GLU A 63 5.72 -7.16 -3.03
N LEU A 64 5.06 -6.97 -4.18
CA LEU A 64 3.76 -7.57 -4.43
C LEU A 64 3.88 -9.09 -4.60
N ILE A 65 3.09 -9.83 -3.84
CA ILE A 65 3.00 -11.29 -3.94
C ILE A 65 2.04 -11.61 -5.08
N ALA A 66 2.55 -12.28 -6.12
CA ALA A 66 1.71 -12.74 -7.22
C ALA A 66 0.67 -13.73 -6.68
N GLN A 67 -0.60 -13.35 -6.72
CA GLN A 67 -1.69 -14.30 -6.60
C GLN A 67 -1.78 -15.03 -7.94
N ASN A 68 -1.80 -16.37 -7.93
CA ASN A 68 -1.77 -17.31 -9.07
C ASN A 68 -2.81 -17.03 -10.18
N ARG A 69 -2.78 -15.86 -10.80
CA ARG A 69 -3.59 -15.44 -11.92
C ARG A 69 -2.70 -15.45 -13.14
N ILE A 70 -3.12 -16.22 -14.14
CA ILE A 70 -2.56 -16.26 -15.47
C ILE A 70 -2.39 -14.81 -15.98
N GLY A 71 -1.14 -14.34 -16.08
CA GLY A 71 -0.82 -12.98 -16.53
C GLY A 71 0.03 -12.13 -15.59
N PHE A 72 0.26 -12.53 -14.33
CA PHE A 72 1.20 -11.82 -13.44
C PHE A 72 2.65 -12.27 -13.73
N ARG A 73 3.34 -11.58 -14.64
CA ARG A 73 4.76 -11.80 -14.92
C ARG A 73 5.61 -10.79 -14.15
N GLY A 74 5.97 -11.13 -12.91
CA GLY A 74 7.01 -10.43 -12.16
C GLY A 74 6.63 -10.07 -10.73
N SER A 75 7.65 -10.07 -9.86
CA SER A 75 7.63 -9.41 -8.55
C SER A 75 7.84 -7.92 -8.76
N TYR A 76 6.79 -7.12 -8.56
CA TYR A 76 6.88 -5.67 -8.63
C TYR A 76 7.06 -5.11 -7.22
N ARG A 77 8.01 -4.17 -7.08
CA ARG A 77 8.21 -3.41 -5.85
C ARG A 77 7.54 -2.05 -5.96
N LEU A 78 6.90 -1.63 -4.88
CA LEU A 78 6.26 -0.33 -4.75
C LEU A 78 6.75 0.32 -3.47
N SER A 79 7.08 1.61 -3.54
CA SER A 79 7.43 2.41 -2.38
C SER A 79 6.29 3.37 -2.05
N PHE A 80 5.99 3.51 -0.77
CA PHE A 80 4.94 4.38 -0.26
C PHE A 80 5.49 5.23 0.88
N LEU A 81 5.04 6.48 0.96
CA LEU A 81 5.41 7.36 2.06
C LEU A 81 4.53 7.05 3.27
N TYR A 82 5.05 7.21 4.49
CA TYR A 82 4.21 7.07 5.68
C TYR A 82 3.08 8.12 5.73
N VAL A 83 3.29 9.28 5.11
CA VAL A 83 2.25 10.30 4.96
C VAL A 83 1.09 9.84 4.06
N ASP A 84 1.32 8.92 3.12
CA ASP A 84 0.25 8.36 2.29
C ASP A 84 -0.72 7.50 3.12
N ILE A 85 -0.23 6.88 4.21
CA ILE A 85 -1.06 6.17 5.17
C ILE A 85 -1.84 7.17 6.04
N LEU A 86 -1.17 8.20 6.56
CA LEU A 86 -1.82 9.24 7.38
C LEU A 86 -2.94 9.97 6.62
N THR A 87 -2.71 10.27 5.35
CA THR A 87 -3.69 10.93 4.48
C THR A 87 -4.77 9.98 3.95
N GLY A 88 -4.69 8.68 4.27
CA GLY A 88 -5.66 7.67 3.86
C GLY A 88 -5.61 7.26 2.39
N ARG A 89 -4.59 7.72 1.64
CA ARG A 89 -4.34 7.32 0.23
C ARG A 89 -3.89 5.87 0.13
N VAL A 90 -3.18 5.40 1.16
CA VAL A 90 -2.76 4.02 1.32
C VAL A 90 -3.40 3.47 2.58
N LYS A 91 -4.03 2.31 2.47
CA LYS A 91 -4.54 1.55 3.61
C LYS A 91 -3.82 0.23 3.69
N MET A 92 -3.51 -0.21 4.90
CA MET A 92 -2.77 -1.44 5.12
C MET A 92 -3.31 -2.21 6.31
N THR A 93 -3.24 -3.53 6.19
CA THR A 93 -3.60 -4.47 7.27
C THR A 93 -2.55 -5.57 7.33
N GLY A 94 -2.06 -5.89 8.53
CA GLY A 94 -1.18 -7.05 8.74
C GLY A 94 -1.91 -8.36 8.43
N VAL A 95 -1.22 -9.30 7.79
CA VAL A 95 -1.75 -10.65 7.51
C VAL A 95 -0.99 -11.63 8.40
N ASN A 96 -1.68 -12.18 9.41
CA ASN A 96 -1.17 -13.27 10.25
C ASN A 96 -0.97 -14.56 9.45
#